data_AF-A0A2G8L2H0-F1
#
_entry.id   AF-A0A2G8L2H0-F1
#
_cell.length_a   1.000
_cell.length_b   1.000
_cell.length_c   1.000
_cell.angle_alpha   90.00
_cell.angle_beta   90.00
_cell.angle_gamma   90.00
#
_symmetry.space_group_name_H-M   'P 1'
#
loop_
_entity.id
_entity.type
_entity.pdbx_description
1 polymer ?
#
loop_
_entity_poly.entity_id
_entity_poly.type
_entity_poly.pdbx_seq_one_letter_code
_entity_poly.pdbx_strand_id
1 'polypeptide(L)'
;MPLIETPFQRVAIDIVGPIQPKTDRNNRYILTIVDYATRYPEAVALPSIETTRVAEALITVFSRVGVPREVLTDQGTQFTSDLMREVGRLLSVRQLTTTPYHPACNGLVERFNGTLKLMLRRMCTERPRDWDRYIDPLLFAYRETPQESTGFAPFELLYGRKIRGPMTILRELWADEVDDPTVRGTYEYVVELKERLQQTCKMASQELAKRRLGINVTMTEDKT
;
A
#
# COMPACT_ATOMS: atom_id res chain seq x y z
N MET A 1 -19.07 2.17 2.28
CA MET A 1 -18.18 3.11 1.56
C MET A 1 -18.27 2.82 0.07
N PRO A 2 -18.29 3.81 -0.84
CA PRO A 2 -18.23 3.58 -2.28
C PRO A 2 -16.92 2.89 -2.65
N LEU A 3 -16.94 2.09 -3.72
CA LEU A 3 -15.76 1.45 -4.27
C LEU A 3 -14.85 2.52 -4.86
N ILE A 4 -13.60 2.58 -4.41
CA ILE A 4 -12.60 3.50 -4.96
C ILE A 4 -11.83 2.72 -6.00
N GLU A 5 -11.96 3.13 -7.26
CA GLU A 5 -11.40 2.41 -8.40
C GLU A 5 -10.14 3.07 -8.97
N THR A 6 -9.93 4.36 -8.69
CA THR A 6 -8.75 5.08 -9.16
C THR A 6 -7.62 4.98 -8.12
N PRO A 7 -6.44 4.46 -8.50
CA PRO A 7 -5.28 4.42 -7.62
C PRO A 7 -4.95 5.78 -7.02
N PHE A 8 -4.66 5.81 -5.73
CA PHE A 8 -4.32 7.00 -4.93
C PHE A 8 -5.38 8.11 -4.93
N GLN A 9 -6.60 7.86 -5.42
CA GLN A 9 -7.69 8.83 -5.26
C GLN A 9 -8.04 9.05 -3.78
N ARG A 10 -8.06 7.95 -3.01
CA ARG A 10 -8.24 7.96 -1.57
C ARG A 10 -7.15 7.11 -0.92
N VAL A 11 -6.50 7.65 0.10
CA VAL A 11 -5.50 6.93 0.90
C VAL A 11 -5.90 6.94 2.38
N ALA A 12 -5.54 5.88 3.10
CA ALA A 12 -5.57 5.86 4.56
C ALA A 12 -4.16 6.07 5.10
N ILE A 13 -4.02 6.91 6.13
CA ILE A 13 -2.73 7.28 6.72
C ILE A 13 -2.78 7.06 8.23
N ASP A 14 -1.73 6.44 8.76
CA ASP A 14 -1.58 6.16 10.19
C ASP A 14 -0.11 6.28 10.60
N ILE A 15 0.15 6.29 11.90
CA ILE A 15 1.50 6.29 12.46
C ILE A 15 1.67 5.11 13.41
N VAL A 16 2.63 4.24 13.09
CA VAL A 16 3.06 3.15 13.97
C VAL A 16 4.19 3.65 14.87
N GLY A 17 4.03 3.50 16.18
CA GLY A 17 5.09 3.73 17.14
C GLY A 17 4.59 4.27 18.49
N PRO A 18 5.50 4.65 19.40
CA PRO A 18 6.95 4.55 19.25
C PRO A 18 7.46 3.10 19.24
N ILE A 19 8.36 2.77 18.32
CA ILE A 19 9.05 1.48 18.22
C ILE A 19 10.32 1.53 19.08
N GLN A 20 10.55 0.46 19.84
CA GLN A 20 11.76 0.29 20.65
C GLN A 20 12.47 -1.03 20.29
N PRO A 21 13.81 -1.04 20.20
CA PRO A 21 14.69 0.12 20.35
C PRO A 21 14.59 1.07 19.15
N LYS A 22 14.95 2.34 19.38
CA LYS A 22 15.16 3.30 18.28
C LYS A 22 16.31 2.84 17.38
N THR A 23 16.25 3.21 16.09
CA THR A 23 17.33 2.88 15.15
C THR A 23 18.56 3.75 15.37
N ASP A 24 19.66 3.38 14.72
CA ASP A 24 20.89 4.19 14.77
C ASP A 24 20.73 5.53 14.03
N ARG A 25 19.75 5.63 13.12
CA ARG A 25 19.31 6.89 12.50
C ARG A 25 18.31 7.66 13.36
N ASN A 26 18.11 7.24 14.62
CA ASN A 26 17.18 7.81 15.59
C ASN A 26 15.70 7.69 15.19
N ASN A 27 15.35 6.77 14.27
CA ASN A 27 13.96 6.52 13.89
C ASN A 27 13.22 5.80 15.02
N ARG A 28 11.95 6.20 15.23
CA ARG A 28 11.07 5.69 16.30
C ARG A 28 9.64 5.46 15.84
N TYR A 29 9.26 5.98 14.69
CA TYR A 29 7.89 5.90 14.17
C TYR A 29 7.92 5.49 12.71
N ILE A 30 6.80 5.00 12.21
CA ILE A 30 6.59 4.72 10.80
C ILE A 30 5.29 5.40 10.39
N LEU A 31 5.37 6.37 9.49
CA LEU A 31 4.19 6.89 8.79
C LEU A 31 3.80 5.86 7.73
N THR A 32 2.59 5.34 7.80
CA THR A 32 2.08 4.37 6.82
C THR A 32 0.95 4.97 6.02
N ILE A 33 0.92 4.66 4.72
CA ILE A 33 -0.05 5.15 3.76
C ILE A 33 -0.50 3.95 2.93
N VAL A 34 -1.81 3.74 2.81
CA VAL A 34 -2.36 2.62 2.03
C VAL A 34 -3.41 3.14 1.07
N ASP A 35 -3.23 2.83 -0.21
CA ASP A 35 -4.21 3.15 -1.25
C ASP A 35 -5.48 2.29 -1.15
N TYR A 36 -6.65 2.91 -1.29
CA TYR A 36 -7.93 2.20 -1.23
C TYR A 36 -8.27 1.39 -2.47
N ALA A 37 -7.75 1.75 -3.65
CA ALA A 37 -8.07 1.01 -4.87
C ALA A 37 -7.21 -0.25 -4.98
N THR A 38 -5.90 -0.08 -4.85
CA THR A 38 -4.91 -1.12 -5.15
C THR A 38 -4.38 -1.84 -3.92
N ARG A 39 -4.67 -1.33 -2.71
CA ARG A 39 -4.03 -1.77 -1.44
C ARG A 39 -2.53 -1.50 -1.41
N TYR A 40 -2.00 -0.68 -2.32
CA TYR A 40 -0.58 -0.40 -2.40
C TYR A 40 -0.09 0.34 -1.15
N PRO A 41 0.90 -0.20 -0.42
CA PRO A 41 1.43 0.45 0.76
C PRO A 41 2.63 1.34 0.44
N GLU A 42 2.73 2.44 1.18
CA GLU A 42 3.92 3.26 1.36
C GLU A 42 4.19 3.39 2.87
N ALA A 43 5.47 3.42 3.25
CA ALA A 43 5.87 3.59 4.63
C ALA A 43 7.16 4.40 4.72
N VAL A 44 7.21 5.33 5.67
CA VAL A 44 8.37 6.21 5.90
C VAL A 44 8.76 6.16 7.36
N ALA A 45 10.02 5.80 7.65
CA ALA A 45 10.56 5.86 9.00
C ALA A 45 10.76 7.31 9.45
N LEU A 46 10.33 7.62 10.68
CA LEU A 46 10.37 8.96 11.24
C LEU A 46 11.05 8.95 12.63
N PRO A 47 11.90 9.95 12.93
CA PRO A 47 12.48 10.14 14.26
C PRO A 47 11.50 10.75 15.29
N SER A 48 10.53 11.56 14.83
CA SER A 48 9.45 12.11 15.66
C SER A 48 8.17 12.29 14.82
N ILE A 49 7.04 12.52 15.49
CA ILE A 49 5.71 12.73 14.89
C ILE A 49 5.33 14.21 14.84
N GLU A 50 6.31 15.10 14.88
CA GLU A 50 6.09 16.54 14.68
C GLU A 50 5.40 16.77 13.34
N THR A 51 4.39 17.63 13.32
CA THR A 51 3.56 17.87 12.13
C THR A 51 4.40 18.22 10.90
N THR A 52 5.44 19.05 11.05
CA THR A 52 6.33 19.45 9.95
C THR A 52 6.98 18.24 9.29
N ARG A 53 7.52 17.30 10.08
CA ARG A 53 8.13 16.06 9.58
C ARG A 53 7.13 15.14 8.91
N VAL A 54 5.93 15.03 9.49
CA VAL A 54 4.85 14.23 8.89
C VAL A 54 4.46 14.84 7.54
N ALA A 55 4.30 16.17 7.45
CA ALA A 55 3.97 16.86 6.21
C ALA A 55 5.06 16.71 5.13
N GLU A 56 6.34 16.85 5.48
CA GLU A 56 7.47 16.63 4.57
C GLU A 56 7.50 15.20 4.02
N ALA A 57 7.26 14.20 4.89
CA ALA A 57 7.18 12.80 4.48
C ALA A 57 6.00 12.56 3.54
N LEU A 58 4.83 13.14 3.82
CA LEU A 58 3.66 13.06 2.95
C LEU A 58 3.92 13.68 1.57
N ILE A 59 4.52 14.87 1.51
CA ILE A 59 4.88 15.53 0.25
C ILE A 59 5.85 14.66 -0.55
N THR A 60 6.83 14.04 0.12
CA THR A 60 7.79 13.12 -0.52
C THR A 60 7.12 11.86 -1.09
N VAL A 61 6.06 11.37 -0.46
CA VAL A 61 5.28 10.25 -1.00
C VAL A 61 4.41 10.73 -2.17
N PHE A 62 3.67 11.81 -1.99
CA PHE A 62 2.75 12.35 -3.00
C PHE A 62 3.45 12.83 -4.27
N SER A 63 4.72 13.24 -4.19
CA SER A 63 5.52 13.58 -5.39
C SER A 63 5.81 12.37 -6.28
N ARG A 64 5.73 11.14 -5.75
CA ARG A 64 5.97 9.90 -6.49
C ARG A 64 4.67 9.25 -6.99
N VAL A 65 3.62 9.30 -6.17
CA VAL A 65 2.36 8.57 -6.43
C VAL A 65 1.21 9.48 -6.88
N GLY A 66 1.41 10.80 -6.83
CA GLY A 66 0.36 11.80 -7.04
C GLY A 66 -0.29 12.25 -5.73
N VAL A 67 -0.88 13.45 -5.76
CA VAL A 67 -1.62 14.01 -4.63
C VAL A 67 -3.02 13.39 -4.59
N PRO A 68 -3.43 12.75 -3.48
CA PRO A 68 -4.75 12.15 -3.36
C PRO A 68 -5.86 13.21 -3.30
N ARG A 69 -7.08 12.86 -3.73
CA ARG A 69 -8.24 13.73 -3.52
C ARG A 69 -8.71 13.70 -2.07
N GLU A 70 -8.59 12.54 -1.43
CA GLU A 70 -9.07 12.30 -0.08
C GLU A 70 -8.03 11.56 0.75
N VAL A 71 -7.79 12.06 1.96
CA VAL A 71 -6.91 11.42 2.93
C VAL A 71 -7.73 11.08 4.15
N LEU A 72 -7.79 9.79 4.49
CA LEU A 72 -8.35 9.35 5.75
C LEU A 72 -7.25 9.28 6.81
N THR A 73 -7.44 9.99 7.92
CA THR A 73 -6.56 9.91 9.10
C THR A 73 -7.38 9.61 10.36
N ASP A 74 -6.69 9.22 11.42
CA ASP A 74 -7.22 9.33 12.78
C ASP A 74 -7.29 10.81 13.23
N GLN A 75 -7.69 11.03 14.48
CA GLN A 75 -7.75 12.37 15.09
C GLN A 75 -6.43 12.78 15.77
N GLY A 76 -5.30 12.18 15.39
CA GLY A 76 -4.00 12.56 15.92
C GLY A 76 -3.68 14.04 15.68
N THR A 77 -3.05 14.70 16.66
CA THR A 77 -2.77 16.15 16.62
C THR A 77 -1.87 16.53 15.43
N GLN A 78 -0.95 15.64 15.05
CA GLN A 78 -0.11 15.79 13.86
C GLN A 78 -0.92 15.89 12.56
N PHE A 79 -2.12 15.30 12.51
CA PHE A 79 -2.99 15.36 11.34
C PHE A 79 -4.03 16.47 11.42
N THR A 80 -4.36 16.97 12.61
CA THR A 80 -5.43 17.98 12.81
C THR A 80 -4.91 19.42 13.03
N SER A 81 -3.60 19.58 13.18
CA SER A 81 -2.93 20.88 13.31
C SER A 81 -3.20 21.86 12.16
N ASP A 82 -3.05 23.16 12.42
CA ASP A 82 -3.25 24.21 11.43
C ASP A 82 -2.30 24.09 10.23
N LEU A 83 -1.05 23.68 10.49
CA LEU A 83 -0.08 23.41 9.41
C LEU A 83 -0.57 22.28 8.49
N MET A 84 -1.04 21.16 9.03
CA MET A 84 -1.53 20.05 8.21
C MET A 84 -2.80 20.46 7.44
N ARG A 85 -3.67 21.24 8.07
CA ARG A 85 -4.87 21.79 7.42
C ARG A 85 -4.51 22.70 6.25
N GLU A 86 -3.49 23.54 6.42
CA GLU A 86 -3.01 24.45 5.38
C GLU A 86 -2.34 23.68 4.23
N VAL A 87 -1.54 22.65 4.54
CA VAL A 87 -0.99 21.74 3.53
C VAL A 87 -2.11 21.05 2.75
N GLY A 88 -3.13 20.54 3.44
CA GLY A 88 -4.31 19.94 2.80
C GLY A 88 -5.05 20.93 1.91
N ARG A 89 -5.22 22.18 2.36
CA ARG A 89 -5.85 23.26 1.57
C ARG A 89 -5.06 23.57 0.30
N LEU A 90 -3.74 23.75 0.41
CA LEU A 90 -2.87 24.06 -0.73
C LEU A 90 -2.82 22.94 -1.76
N LEU A 91 -2.83 21.69 -1.30
CA LEU A 91 -2.84 20.51 -2.16
C LEU A 91 -4.26 20.12 -2.62
N SER A 92 -5.29 20.87 -2.23
CA SER A 92 -6.70 20.55 -2.50
C SER A 92 -7.12 19.14 -2.07
N VAL A 93 -6.56 18.67 -0.95
CA VAL A 93 -6.84 17.38 -0.33
C VAL A 93 -8.00 17.51 0.64
N ARG A 94 -9.04 16.70 0.46
CA ARG A 94 -10.12 16.59 1.45
C ARG A 94 -9.69 15.63 2.56
N GLN A 95 -9.48 16.18 3.75
CA GLN A 95 -9.24 15.35 4.94
C GLN A 95 -10.54 14.73 5.43
N LEU A 96 -10.51 13.41 5.63
CA LEU A 96 -11.55 12.63 6.26
C LEU A 96 -10.98 12.17 7.61
N THR A 97 -11.67 12.47 8.70
CA THR A 97 -11.29 11.98 10.03
C THR A 97 -12.22 10.85 10.44
N THR A 98 -11.67 9.81 11.05
CA THR A 98 -12.48 8.74 11.63
C THR A 98 -13.37 9.33 12.72
N THR A 99 -14.69 9.09 12.64
CA THR A 99 -15.59 9.31 13.77
C THR A 99 -15.59 8.04 14.63
N PRO A 100 -15.84 8.14 15.95
CA PRO A 100 -15.88 6.97 16.85
C PRO A 100 -16.82 5.84 16.38
N TYR A 101 -17.81 6.18 15.55
CA TYR A 101 -18.83 5.26 15.05
C TYR A 101 -18.51 4.63 13.69
N HIS A 102 -17.36 4.92 13.06
CA HIS A 102 -16.95 4.35 11.76
C HIS A 102 -15.54 3.70 11.76
N PRO A 103 -15.28 2.70 12.62
CA PRO A 103 -14.00 1.97 12.67
C PRO A 103 -13.65 1.25 11.36
N ALA A 104 -14.65 0.90 10.53
CA ALA A 104 -14.43 0.30 9.21
C ALA A 104 -13.64 1.20 8.24
N CYS A 105 -13.60 2.52 8.49
CA CYS A 105 -12.83 3.44 7.66
C CYS A 105 -11.32 3.21 7.84
N ASN A 106 -10.82 3.07 9.07
CA ASN A 106 -9.37 2.92 9.32
C ASN A 106 -8.86 1.48 9.22
N GLY A 107 -9.76 0.49 9.21
CA GLY A 107 -9.40 -0.93 9.21
C GLY A 107 -8.52 -1.39 8.03
N LEU A 108 -8.37 -0.58 6.97
CA LEU A 108 -7.42 -0.88 5.90
C LEU A 108 -5.97 -0.69 6.35
N VAL A 109 -5.65 0.51 6.86
CA VAL A 109 -4.29 0.84 7.29
C VAL A 109 -3.94 0.09 8.58
N GLU A 110 -4.90 -0.16 9.47
CA GLU A 110 -4.70 -0.97 10.68
C GLU A 110 -4.30 -2.41 10.35
N ARG A 111 -4.96 -3.04 9.36
CA ARG A 111 -4.59 -4.39 8.90
C ARG A 111 -3.19 -4.41 8.31
N PHE A 112 -2.87 -3.44 7.45
CA PHE A 112 -1.51 -3.30 6.90
C PHE A 112 -0.47 -3.13 8.02
N ASN A 113 -0.74 -2.24 8.98
CA ASN A 113 0.13 -2.00 10.13
C ASN A 113 0.32 -3.26 10.98
N GLY A 114 -0.73 -4.09 11.13
CA GLY A 114 -0.64 -5.41 11.76
C GLY A 114 0.34 -6.33 11.03
N THR A 115 0.20 -6.47 9.71
CA THR A 115 1.09 -7.29 8.88
C THR A 115 2.53 -6.76 8.90
N LEU A 116 2.73 -5.45 8.76
CA LEU A 116 4.04 -4.81 8.80
C LEU A 116 4.75 -5.04 10.13
N LYS A 117 4.04 -4.87 11.25
CA LYS A 117 4.59 -5.16 12.59
C LYS A 117 5.00 -6.62 12.75
N LEU A 118 4.19 -7.56 12.24
CA LEU A 118 4.52 -8.99 12.28
C LEU A 118 5.79 -9.30 11.48
N MET A 119 5.89 -8.77 10.26
CA MET A 119 7.07 -8.95 9.40
C MET A 119 8.33 -8.33 10.03
N LEU A 120 8.25 -7.09 10.52
CA LEU A 120 9.36 -6.42 11.20
C LEU A 120 9.82 -7.20 12.43
N ARG A 121 8.89 -7.68 13.27
CA ARG A 121 9.23 -8.48 14.46
C ARG A 121 10.03 -9.73 14.09
N ARG A 122 9.71 -10.39 12.98
CA ARG A 122 10.44 -11.56 12.52
C ARG A 122 11.83 -11.18 11.99
N MET A 123 11.91 -10.19 11.10
CA MET A 123 13.15 -9.80 10.44
C MET A 123 14.17 -9.15 11.39
N CYS A 124 13.70 -8.44 12.41
CA CYS A 124 14.55 -7.65 13.30
C CYS A 124 14.95 -8.40 14.58
N THR A 125 14.71 -9.72 14.67
CA THR A 125 14.99 -10.51 15.88
C THR A 125 16.46 -10.41 16.31
N GLU A 126 17.39 -10.54 15.36
CA GLU A 126 18.83 -10.50 15.63
C GLU A 126 19.38 -9.07 15.71
N ARG A 127 18.81 -8.14 14.92
CA ARG A 127 19.23 -6.74 14.86
C ARG A 127 18.04 -5.79 15.06
N PRO A 128 17.54 -5.63 16.29
CA PRO A 128 16.35 -4.82 16.55
C PRO A 128 16.49 -3.34 16.22
N ARG A 129 17.73 -2.81 16.12
CA ARG A 129 17.99 -1.38 15.82
C ARG A 129 18.04 -1.09 14.31
N ASP A 130 18.03 -2.10 13.46
CA ASP A 130 18.07 -1.95 11.99
C ASP A 130 16.68 -1.98 11.34
N TRP A 131 15.60 -1.88 12.12
CA TRP A 131 14.24 -2.09 11.62
C TRP A 131 13.84 -1.17 10.46
N ASP A 132 14.38 0.04 10.42
CA ASP A 132 14.10 1.00 9.34
C ASP A 132 14.67 0.57 7.98
N ARG A 133 15.77 -0.21 7.97
CA ARG A 133 16.37 -0.77 6.75
C ARG A 133 15.53 -1.88 6.12
N TYR A 134 14.70 -2.55 6.92
CA TYR A 134 13.85 -3.63 6.44
C TYR A 134 12.52 -3.12 5.86
N ILE A 135 12.17 -1.84 6.00
CA ILE A 135 10.90 -1.31 5.50
C ILE A 135 10.77 -1.53 3.99
N ASP A 136 11.75 -1.11 3.19
CA ASP A 136 11.66 -1.22 1.73
C ASP A 136 11.56 -2.68 1.25
N PRO A 137 12.40 -3.64 1.73
CA PRO A 137 12.22 -5.05 1.42
C PRO A 137 10.85 -5.63 1.84
N LEU A 138 10.32 -5.20 2.98
CA LEU A 138 9.02 -5.69 3.46
C LEU A 138 7.86 -5.10 2.67
N LEU A 139 7.94 -3.83 2.27
CA LEU A 139 6.99 -3.22 1.34
C LEU A 139 7.03 -3.96 0.00
N PHE A 140 8.21 -4.29 -0.51
CA PHE A 140 8.36 -5.09 -1.73
C PHE A 140 7.63 -6.43 -1.62
N ALA A 141 7.90 -7.20 -0.56
CA ALA A 141 7.24 -8.49 -0.33
C ALA A 141 5.71 -8.35 -0.23
N TYR A 142 5.22 -7.29 0.43
CA TYR A 142 3.78 -7.02 0.52
C TYR A 142 3.17 -6.67 -0.84
N ARG A 143 3.87 -5.86 -1.65
CA ARG A 143 3.46 -5.44 -3.00
C ARG A 143 3.42 -6.60 -3.99
N GLU A 144 4.27 -7.62 -3.79
CA GLU A 144 4.32 -8.85 -4.58
C GLU A 144 3.21 -9.85 -4.22
N THR A 145 2.75 -9.84 -2.97
CA THR A 145 1.82 -10.85 -2.48
C THR A 145 0.35 -10.48 -2.76
N PRO A 146 -0.45 -11.39 -3.36
CA PRO A 146 -1.88 -11.17 -3.56
C PRO A 146 -2.61 -10.82 -2.26
N GLN A 147 -3.37 -9.73 -2.27
CA GLN A 147 -4.17 -9.34 -1.12
C GLN A 147 -5.48 -10.10 -1.13
N GLU A 148 -5.86 -10.61 0.04
CA GLU A 148 -7.13 -11.32 0.20
C GLU A 148 -8.29 -10.49 -0.39
N SER A 149 -8.41 -9.22 0.01
CA SER A 149 -9.55 -8.37 -0.38
C SER A 149 -9.73 -8.15 -1.89
N THR A 150 -8.66 -8.23 -2.68
CA THR A 150 -8.70 -7.96 -4.13
C THR A 150 -8.44 -9.19 -4.97
N GLY A 151 -7.81 -10.23 -4.41
CA GLY A 151 -7.31 -11.39 -5.16
C GLY A 151 -6.04 -11.13 -5.98
N PHE A 152 -5.55 -9.88 -6.01
CA PHE A 152 -4.40 -9.46 -6.82
C PHE A 152 -3.30 -8.85 -5.97
N ALA A 153 -2.06 -8.91 -6.47
CA ALA A 153 -0.93 -8.24 -5.86
C ALA A 153 -1.07 -6.71 -6.02
N PRO A 154 -0.78 -5.90 -4.98
CA PRO A 154 -0.89 -4.45 -5.08
C PRO A 154 -0.05 -3.85 -6.21
N PHE A 155 1.14 -4.40 -6.46
CA PHE A 155 2.01 -3.97 -7.56
C PHE A 155 1.35 -4.18 -8.93
N GLU A 156 0.70 -5.33 -9.11
CA GLU A 156 0.03 -5.67 -10.37
C GLU A 156 -1.15 -4.75 -10.64
N LEU A 157 -1.93 -4.40 -9.60
CA LEU A 157 -3.04 -3.46 -9.73
C LEU A 157 -2.59 -2.04 -10.07
N LEU A 158 -1.42 -1.62 -9.58
CA LEU A 158 -0.91 -0.27 -9.82
C LEU A 158 -0.15 -0.15 -11.15
N TYR A 159 0.70 -1.11 -11.47
CA TYR A 159 1.61 -1.05 -12.61
C TYR A 159 1.20 -1.92 -13.79
N GLY A 160 0.11 -2.69 -13.67
CA GLY A 160 -0.42 -3.54 -14.73
C GLY A 160 0.54 -4.63 -15.20
N ARG A 161 1.52 -4.99 -14.37
CA ARG A 161 2.49 -6.07 -14.65
C ARG A 161 2.88 -6.78 -13.38
N LYS A 162 3.31 -8.04 -13.50
CA LYS A 162 3.87 -8.79 -12.38
C LYS A 162 5.21 -8.18 -11.96
N ILE A 163 5.47 -8.24 -10.66
CA ILE A 163 6.75 -7.81 -10.10
C ILE A 163 7.82 -8.84 -10.44
N ARG A 164 9.00 -8.38 -10.83
CA ARG A 164 10.18 -9.26 -11.01
C ARG A 164 10.90 -9.38 -9.68
N GLY A 165 10.36 -10.22 -8.79
CA GLY A 165 10.91 -10.48 -7.47
C GLY A 165 12.04 -11.52 -7.46
N PRO A 166 12.67 -11.77 -6.29
CA PRO A 166 13.78 -12.71 -6.15
C PRO A 166 13.47 -14.10 -6.72
N MET A 167 12.26 -14.62 -6.51
CA MET A 167 11.84 -15.93 -7.03
C MET A 167 11.71 -15.95 -8.55
N THR A 168 11.30 -14.86 -9.17
CA THR A 168 11.25 -14.74 -10.64
C THR A 168 12.66 -14.69 -11.21
N ILE A 169 13.56 -13.90 -10.60
CA ILE A 169 14.97 -13.84 -10.99
C ILE A 169 15.63 -15.22 -10.87
N LEU A 170 15.40 -15.95 -9.77
CA LEU A 170 15.95 -17.31 -9.60
C LEU A 170 15.45 -18.27 -10.68
N ARG A 171 14.17 -18.19 -11.06
CA ARG A 171 13.62 -19.00 -12.17
C ARG A 171 14.26 -18.64 -13.50
N GLU A 172 14.35 -17.36 -13.85
CA GLU A 172 14.99 -16.91 -15.10
C GLU A 172 16.45 -17.38 -15.18
N LEU A 173 17.19 -17.32 -14.07
CA LEU A 173 18.60 -17.74 -14.02
C LEU A 173 18.80 -19.26 -14.09
N TRP A 174 17.83 -20.05 -13.63
CA TRP A 174 17.97 -21.51 -13.51
C TRP A 174 17.27 -22.30 -14.61
N ALA A 175 16.23 -21.74 -15.22
CA ALA A 175 15.40 -22.44 -16.19
C ALA A 175 15.72 -22.06 -17.65
N ASP A 176 16.58 -21.06 -17.91
CA ASP A 176 16.74 -20.39 -19.22
C ASP A 176 15.40 -19.93 -19.84
N GLU A 177 14.32 -19.94 -19.05
CA GLU A 177 13.02 -19.36 -19.36
C GLU A 177 13.12 -17.86 -19.09
N VAL A 178 13.76 -17.15 -20.01
CA VAL A 178 13.47 -15.74 -20.17
C VAL A 178 12.09 -15.70 -20.83
N ASP A 179 11.12 -15.07 -20.16
CA ASP A 179 9.93 -14.56 -20.83
C ASP A 179 10.48 -13.57 -21.87
N ASP A 180 10.82 -14.07 -23.07
CA ASP A 180 11.40 -13.27 -24.15
C ASP A 180 10.37 -12.18 -24.40
N PRO A 181 10.68 -10.91 -24.06
CA PRO A 181 9.83 -9.82 -24.47
C PRO A 181 10.12 -9.70 -25.96
N THR A 182 9.47 -10.57 -26.75
CA THR A 182 9.20 -10.40 -28.17
C THR A 182 9.20 -8.92 -28.40
N VAL A 183 10.10 -8.43 -29.25
CA VAL A 183 10.44 -7.02 -29.46
C VAL A 183 9.17 -6.21 -29.74
N ARG A 184 8.44 -5.88 -28.68
CA ARG A 184 7.16 -5.17 -28.73
C ARG A 184 7.53 -3.72 -28.78
N GLY A 185 7.07 -3.06 -29.83
CA GLY A 185 7.19 -1.60 -29.88
C GLY A 185 6.57 -1.03 -28.60
N THR A 186 7.17 0.02 -28.05
CA THR A 186 6.67 0.68 -26.84
C THR A 186 5.18 1.01 -26.92
N TYR A 187 4.69 1.33 -28.12
CA TYR A 187 3.26 1.58 -28.38
C TYR A 187 2.37 0.37 -28.10
N GLU A 188 2.74 -0.81 -28.62
CA GLU A 188 2.00 -2.05 -28.42
C GLU A 188 1.96 -2.42 -26.93
N TYR A 189 3.10 -2.31 -26.25
CA TYR A 189 3.17 -2.50 -24.80
C TYR A 189 2.23 -1.57 -24.04
N VAL A 190 2.14 -0.29 -24.41
CA VAL A 190 1.26 0.68 -23.74
C VAL A 190 -0.22 0.36 -23.95
N VAL A 191 -0.60 -0.08 -25.16
CA VAL A 191 -1.99 -0.50 -25.45
C VAL A 191 -2.37 -1.71 -24.61
N GLU A 192 -1.54 -2.74 -24.60
CA GLU A 192 -1.77 -3.95 -23.79
C GLU A 192 -1.74 -3.65 -22.28
N LEU A 193 -0.85 -2.76 -21.83
CA LEU A 193 -0.80 -2.32 -20.44
C LEU A 193 -2.11 -1.66 -20.02
N LYS A 194 -2.67 -0.79 -20.86
CA LYS A 194 -3.97 -0.17 -20.62
C LYS A 194 -5.08 -1.21 -20.53
N GLU A 195 -5.15 -2.13 -21.48
CA GLU A 195 -6.17 -3.20 -21.49
C GLU A 195 -6.08 -4.07 -20.24
N ARG A 196 -4.87 -4.47 -19.87
CA ARG A 196 -4.60 -5.24 -18.65
C ARG A 196 -4.99 -4.49 -17.39
N LEU A 197 -4.62 -3.21 -17.26
CA LEU A 197 -5.04 -2.38 -16.13
C LEU A 197 -6.57 -2.31 -16.03
N GLN A 198 -7.27 -2.08 -17.15
CA GLN A 198 -8.74 -2.04 -17.17
C GLN A 198 -9.36 -3.37 -16.75
N GLN A 199 -8.84 -4.50 -17.24
CA GLN A 199 -9.32 -5.84 -16.88
C GLN A 199 -9.06 -6.15 -15.40
N THR A 200 -7.84 -5.94 -14.92
CA THR A 200 -7.47 -6.24 -13.52
C THR A 200 -8.24 -5.36 -12.55
N CYS A 201 -8.41 -4.06 -12.82
CA CYS A 201 -9.25 -3.18 -12.01
C CYS A 201 -10.70 -3.68 -11.97
N LYS A 202 -11.29 -4.06 -13.12
CA LYS A 202 -12.65 -4.60 -13.18
C LYS A 202 -12.80 -5.86 -12.33
N MET A 203 -11.85 -6.79 -12.40
CA MET A 203 -11.86 -8.04 -11.62
C MET A 203 -11.70 -7.76 -10.12
N ALA A 204 -10.76 -6.89 -9.74
CA ALA A 204 -10.56 -6.49 -8.34
C ALA A 204 -11.79 -5.78 -7.76
N SER A 205 -12.44 -4.90 -8.54
CA SER A 205 -13.70 -4.27 -8.19
C SER A 205 -14.82 -5.29 -7.91
N GLN A 206 -14.92 -6.32 -8.76
CA GLN A 206 -15.88 -7.41 -8.57
C GLN A 206 -15.58 -8.23 -7.31
N GLU A 207 -14.32 -8.54 -7.03
CA GLU A 207 -13.92 -9.30 -5.85
C GLU A 207 -14.20 -8.53 -4.56
N LEU A 208 -13.91 -7.23 -4.53
CA LEU A 208 -14.26 -6.34 -3.43
C LEU A 208 -15.78 -6.28 -3.20
N ALA A 209 -16.57 -6.26 -4.28
CA ALA A 209 -18.03 -6.27 -4.19
C ALA A 209 -18.57 -7.61 -3.66
N LYS A 210 -18.06 -8.75 -4.15
CA LYS A 210 -18.45 -10.10 -3.68
C LYS A 210 -18.19 -10.26 -2.18
N ARG A 211 -16.98 -9.90 -1.74
CA ARG A 211 -16.57 -9.99 -0.33
C ARG A 211 -17.40 -9.08 0.57
N ARG A 212 -17.79 -7.90 0.08
CA ARG A 212 -18.70 -7.00 0.80
C ARG A 212 -20.10 -7.58 0.97
N LEU A 213 -20.58 -8.36 -0.01
CA LEU A 213 -21.90 -8.98 0.01
C LEU A 213 -21.94 -10.33 0.77
N GLY A 214 -20.79 -10.81 1.28
CA GLY A 214 -20.72 -12.06 2.05
C GLY A 214 -20.95 -13.32 1.21
N ILE A 215 -20.83 -13.23 -0.13
CA ILE A 215 -20.98 -14.39 -1.01
C ILE A 215 -19.69 -15.19 -0.96
N ASN A 216 -19.60 -16.12 0.00
CA ASN A 216 -18.62 -17.19 -0.04
C ASN A 216 -18.96 -18.07 -1.24
N VAL A 217 -18.17 -17.98 -2.31
CA VAL A 217 -18.16 -19.05 -3.32
C VAL A 217 -17.43 -20.22 -2.67
N THR A 218 -18.17 -21.07 -1.98
CA THR A 218 -17.76 -22.45 -1.74
C THR A 218 -17.52 -23.07 -3.11
N MET A 219 -16.24 -23.28 -3.44
CA MET A 219 -15.86 -24.22 -4.49
C MET A 219 -16.48 -25.57 -4.11
N THR A 220 -17.51 -25.98 -4.85
CA THR A 220 -17.98 -27.35 -4.87
C THR A 220 -16.86 -28.20 -5.46
N GLU A 221 -16.19 -28.97 -4.60
CA GLU A 221 -15.50 -30.19 -5.02
C GLU A 221 -16.57 -31.15 -5.54
N ASP A 222 -16.80 -31.17 -6.86
CA ASP A 222 -17.41 -32.33 -7.50
C ASP A 222 -16.31 -33.40 -7.62
N LYS A 223 -16.31 -34.30 -6.64
CA LYS A 223 -15.75 -35.64 -6.78
C LYS A 223 -16.61 -36.38 -7.79
N THR A 224 -16.00 -36.78 -8.90
CA THR A 224 -16.38 -38.00 -9.62
C THR A 224 -15.20 -38.95 -9.58
#